data_AF-A0A6J4QD29-F1
#
_entry.id   AF-A0A6J4QD29-F1
#
_cell.length_a   1.000
_cell.length_b   1.000
_cell.length_c   1.000
_cell.angle_alpha   90.00
_cell.angle_beta   90.00
_cell.angle_gamma   90.00
#
_symmetry.space_group_name_H-M   'P 1'
#
loop_
_entity.id
_entity.type
_entity.pdbx_description
1 polymer ?
#
loop_
_entity_poly.entity_id
_entity_poly.type
_entity_poly.pdbx_seq_one_letter_code
_entity_poly.pdbx_strand_id
1 'polypeptide(L)'
;MGLPGNPVSSFVTFVLLVRPFLLRLQGAGRLTVAPLPLPAHFDWKKPDRRREFLRVARNAQGGLDLFPNQSSGVLTSTVWADGMVDNPAGRAITHGEPVAFLPLAELLA
;
A
#
# COMPACT_ATOMS: atom_id res chain seq x y z
N MET A 1 -11.35 11.56 -14.20
CA MET A 1 -11.00 10.27 -13.58
C MET A 1 -11.97 10.05 -12.43
N GLY A 2 -12.80 9.00 -12.46
CA GLY A 2 -13.74 8.70 -11.38
C GLY A 2 -13.08 7.82 -10.31
N LEU A 3 -13.25 8.16 -9.03
CA LEU A 3 -12.75 7.35 -7.91
C LEU A 3 -13.83 6.35 -7.46
N PRO A 4 -13.44 5.18 -6.91
CA PRO A 4 -14.38 4.25 -6.27
C PRO A 4 -15.11 4.91 -5.09
N GLY A 5 -16.25 4.36 -4.66
CA GLY A 5 -16.99 4.86 -3.49
C GLY A 5 -16.45 4.41 -2.12
N ASN A 6 -15.62 3.36 -2.08
CA ASN A 6 -15.02 2.88 -0.83
C ASN A 6 -13.81 3.73 -0.43
N PRO A 7 -13.75 4.25 0.80
CA PRO A 7 -12.78 5.28 1.19
C PRO A 7 -11.32 4.85 1.01
N VAL A 8 -10.96 3.63 1.41
CA VAL A 8 -9.59 3.13 1.21
C VAL A 8 -9.32 2.94 -0.28
N SER A 9 -10.27 2.43 -1.05
CA SER A 9 -10.10 2.24 -2.50
C SER A 9 -9.90 3.58 -3.23
N SER A 10 -10.65 4.61 -2.85
CA SER A 10 -10.49 5.97 -3.38
C SER A 10 -9.12 6.53 -3.04
N PHE A 11 -8.68 6.38 -1.79
CA PHE A 11 -7.36 6.82 -1.33
C PHE A 11 -6.21 6.14 -2.09
N VAL A 12 -6.23 4.81 -2.17
CA VAL A 12 -5.21 4.03 -2.89
C VAL A 12 -5.16 4.41 -4.37
N THR A 13 -6.33 4.56 -5.00
CA THR A 13 -6.45 4.97 -6.41
C THR A 13 -5.91 6.39 -6.61
N PHE A 14 -6.19 7.30 -5.67
CA PHE A 14 -5.69 8.65 -5.72
C PHE A 14 -4.15 8.68 -5.67
N VAL A 15 -3.54 8.03 -4.68
CA VAL A 15 -2.08 8.09 -4.51
C VAL A 15 -1.31 7.37 -5.61
N LEU A 16 -1.85 6.26 -6.15
CA LEU A 16 -1.15 5.47 -7.18
C LEU A 16 -1.39 5.95 -8.60
N LEU A 17 -2.52 6.58 -8.90
CA LEU A 17 -2.90 6.94 -10.27
C LEU A 17 -3.16 8.44 -10.44
N VAL A 18 -4.05 9.01 -9.63
CA VAL A 18 -4.47 10.42 -9.80
C VAL A 18 -3.30 11.36 -9.53
N ARG A 19 -2.58 11.17 -8.42
CA ARG A 19 -1.49 12.05 -8.02
C ARG A 19 -0.33 12.04 -9.04
N PRO A 20 0.21 10.89 -9.48
CA PRO A 20 1.24 10.87 -10.53
C PRO A 20 0.77 11.52 -11.83
N PHE A 21 -0.50 11.35 -12.20
CA PHE A 21 -1.08 12.02 -13.36
C PHE A 21 -1.07 13.54 -13.21
N LEU A 22 -1.50 14.08 -12.07
CA LEU A 22 -1.47 15.52 -11.80
C LEU A 22 -0.05 16.07 -11.77
N LEU A 23 0.89 15.37 -11.11
CA LEU A 23 2.30 15.76 -11.07
C LEU A 23 2.91 15.83 -12.48
N ARG A 24 2.58 14.87 -13.35
CA ARG A 24 3.04 14.88 -14.75
C ARG A 24 2.54 16.11 -15.51
N LEU A 25 1.27 16.50 -15.30
CA LEU A 25 0.69 17.70 -15.90
C LEU A 25 1.32 18.99 -15.37
N GLN A 26 1.80 18.98 -14.12
CA GLN A 26 2.55 20.08 -13.52
C GLN A 26 4.03 20.12 -13.92
N GLY A 27 4.49 19.19 -14.78
CA GLY A 27 5.87 19.14 -15.26
C GLY A 27 6.85 18.43 -14.33
N ALA A 28 6.38 17.69 -13.33
CA ALA A 28 7.26 16.91 -12.45
C ALA A 28 7.98 15.78 -13.21
N GLY A 29 9.27 15.59 -12.91
CA GLY A 29 10.09 14.52 -13.50
C GLY A 29 10.05 13.20 -12.72
N ARG A 30 9.82 13.25 -11.40
CA ARG A 30 9.69 12.06 -10.55
C ARG A 30 8.21 11.79 -10.27
N LEU A 31 7.72 10.64 -10.75
CA LEU A 31 6.29 10.30 -10.72
C LEU A 31 5.99 9.01 -9.97
N THR A 32 7.01 8.20 -9.72
CA THR A 32 6.87 6.88 -9.10
C THR A 32 7.72 6.79 -7.84
N VAL A 33 7.25 5.97 -6.91
CA VAL A 33 7.96 5.57 -5.70
C VAL A 33 8.50 4.17 -5.92
N ALA A 34 9.80 3.98 -5.68
CA ALA A 34 10.39 2.66 -5.72
C ALA A 34 9.99 1.90 -4.44
N PRO A 35 9.47 0.67 -4.55
CA PRO A 35 9.17 -0.13 -3.36
C PRO A 35 10.45 -0.45 -2.59
N LEU A 36 10.36 -0.45 -1.26
CA LEU A 36 11.40 -0.89 -0.36
C LEU A 36 11.16 -2.37 0.01
N PRO A 37 12.14 -3.27 -0.13
CA PRO A 37 12.00 -4.64 0.36
C PRO A 37 12.12 -4.65 1.88
N LEU A 38 11.05 -5.00 2.59
CA LEU A 38 11.03 -5.12 4.06
C LEU A 38 10.44 -6.47 4.50
N PRO A 39 10.88 -7.05 5.63
CA PRO A 39 10.35 -8.32 6.10
C PRO A 39 8.90 -8.18 6.60
N ALA A 40 8.02 -9.08 6.17
CA ALA A 40 6.66 -9.18 6.70
C ALA A 40 6.69 -9.83 8.08
N HIS A 41 6.24 -9.15 9.14
CA HIS A 41 6.03 -9.77 10.47
C HIS A 41 4.58 -10.27 10.62
N PHE A 42 4.03 -10.81 9.53
CA PHE A 42 2.67 -11.34 9.46
C PHE A 42 2.59 -12.46 8.40
N ASP A 43 1.52 -13.25 8.48
CA ASP A 43 1.13 -14.15 7.40
C ASP A 43 -0.07 -13.60 6.61
N TRP A 44 -0.06 -13.78 5.29
CA TRP A 44 -1.19 -13.52 4.39
C TRP A 44 -1.58 -14.80 3.65
N LYS A 45 -2.45 -15.60 4.26
CA LYS A 45 -2.73 -16.99 3.83
C LYS A 45 -3.81 -17.11 2.74
N LYS A 46 -4.61 -16.06 2.55
CA LYS A 46 -5.77 -16.07 1.64
C LYS A 46 -5.70 -14.87 0.70
N PRO A 47 -4.75 -14.83 -0.24
CA PRO A 47 -4.62 -13.72 -1.17
C PRO A 47 -5.83 -13.62 -2.10
N ASP A 48 -6.19 -12.39 -2.45
CA ASP A 48 -7.21 -12.10 -3.46
C ASP A 48 -6.67 -12.50 -4.85
N ARG A 49 -7.58 -12.74 -5.81
CA ARG A 49 -7.23 -12.96 -7.22
C ARG A 49 -6.76 -11.67 -7.91
N ARG A 50 -6.96 -10.52 -7.26
CA ARG A 50 -6.50 -9.21 -7.71
C ARG A 50 -5.22 -8.84 -6.98
N ARG A 51 -4.47 -7.91 -7.56
CA ARG A 51 -3.36 -7.24 -6.87
C ARG A 51 -3.91 -6.50 -5.64
N GLU A 52 -3.23 -6.63 -4.51
CA GLU A 52 -3.67 -6.09 -3.22
C GLU A 52 -2.69 -5.02 -2.74
N PHE A 53 -3.24 -3.98 -2.09
CA PHE A 53 -2.45 -2.96 -1.41
C PHE A 53 -2.71 -3.08 0.10
N LEU A 54 -1.92 -3.91 0.77
CA LEU A 54 -2.15 -4.27 2.17
C LEU A 54 -1.62 -3.16 3.09
N ARG A 55 -2.44 -2.65 4.00
CA ARG A 55 -2.06 -1.56 4.91
C ARG A 55 -1.19 -2.12 6.03
N VAL A 56 0.00 -1.55 6.18
CA VAL A 56 1.02 -2.00 7.11
C VAL A 56 1.68 -0.82 7.82
N ALA A 57 2.19 -1.06 9.02
CA ALA A 57 3.02 -0.11 9.76
C ALA A 57 4.40 -0.74 10.00
N ARG A 58 5.44 0.09 10.07
CA ARG A 58 6.77 -0.36 10.46
C ARG A 58 6.79 -0.60 11.96
N ASN A 59 7.39 -1.69 12.39
CA ASN A 59 7.57 -1.99 13.80
C ASN A 59 9.01 -1.73 14.26
N ALA A 60 9.20 -1.74 15.59
CA ALA A 60 10.50 -1.51 16.20
C ALA A 60 11.53 -2.62 15.91
N GLN A 61 11.08 -3.78 15.42
CA GLN A 61 11.93 -4.93 15.07
C GLN A 61 12.44 -4.86 13.62
N GLY A 62 12.14 -3.77 12.89
CA GLY A 62 12.61 -3.55 11.53
C GLY A 62 11.78 -4.24 10.44
N GLY A 63 10.60 -4.77 10.79
CA GLY A 63 9.65 -5.36 9.86
C GLY A 63 8.34 -4.61 9.78
N LEU A 64 7.35 -5.28 9.17
CA LEU A 64 6.03 -4.72 8.93
C LEU A 64 4.96 -5.48 9.70
N ASP A 65 4.12 -4.75 10.42
CA ASP A 65 2.89 -5.29 11.02
C ASP A 65 1.71 -5.05 10.08
N LEU A 66 0.82 -6.04 9.96
CA LEU A 66 -0.38 -5.94 9.14
C LEU A 66 -1.54 -5.35 9.96
N PHE A 67 -2.22 -4.36 9.39
CA PHE A 67 -3.46 -3.89 10.01
C PHE A 67 -4.50 -5.03 10.00
N PRO A 68 -5.13 -5.41 11.13
CA PRO A 68 -5.95 -6.62 11.19
C PRO A 68 -7.14 -6.65 10.22
N ASN A 69 -7.73 -5.48 9.92
CA ASN A 69 -8.89 -5.37 9.04
C ASN A 69 -8.57 -4.67 7.71
N GLN A 70 -8.31 -5.48 6.68
CA GLN A 70 -7.94 -5.03 5.34
C GLN A 70 -9.15 -4.67 4.44
N SER A 71 -10.36 -4.51 5.00
CA SER A 71 -11.55 -4.06 4.26
C SER A 71 -11.37 -2.66 3.69
N SER A 72 -11.86 -2.43 2.47
CA SER A 72 -11.78 -1.12 1.81
C SER A 72 -12.71 -0.05 2.40
N GLY A 73 -13.64 -0.45 3.28
CA GLY A 73 -14.50 0.47 4.03
C GLY A 73 -13.85 1.06 5.29
N VAL A 74 -12.70 0.53 5.71
CA VAL A 74 -12.10 0.86 7.01
C VAL A 74 -11.04 1.93 6.85
N LEU A 75 -11.47 3.19 6.77
CA LEU A 75 -10.57 4.33 6.55
C LEU A 75 -9.52 4.50 7.66
N THR A 76 -9.82 4.09 8.90
CA THR A 76 -8.84 4.13 10.00
C THR A 76 -7.56 3.35 9.71
N SER A 77 -7.62 2.35 8.81
CA SER A 77 -6.43 1.61 8.36
C SER A 77 -5.41 2.49 7.63
N THR A 78 -5.82 3.56 6.94
CA THR A 78 -4.89 4.45 6.22
C THR A 78 -4.24 5.47 7.12
N VAL A 79 -4.83 5.76 8.29
CA VAL A 79 -4.26 6.64 9.31
C VAL A 79 -3.23 5.87 10.16
N TRP A 80 -3.51 4.60 10.44
CA TRP A 80 -2.60 3.74 11.20
C TRP A 80 -1.37 3.32 10.40
N ALA A 81 -1.50 3.16 9.07
CA ALA A 81 -0.44 2.62 8.23
C ALA A 81 0.67 3.64 7.93
N ASP A 82 1.92 3.17 7.94
CA ASP A 82 3.07 3.92 7.41
C ASP A 82 3.20 3.77 5.88
N GLY A 83 2.49 2.80 5.31
CA GLY A 83 2.60 2.42 3.92
C GLY A 83 1.69 1.26 3.53
N MET A 84 1.94 0.76 2.32
CA MET A 84 1.21 -0.39 1.80
C MET A 84 2.18 -1.43 1.26
N VAL A 85 1.88 -2.71 1.47
CA VAL A 85 2.50 -3.78 0.70
C VAL A 85 1.78 -3.89 -0.63
N ASP A 86 2.55 -3.77 -1.70
CA ASP A 86 2.13 -4.06 -3.06
C ASP A 86 2.22 -5.57 -3.32
N ASN A 87 1.11 -6.27 -3.09
CA ASN A 87 1.06 -7.72 -3.20
C ASN A 87 0.49 -8.16 -4.57
N PRO A 88 1.24 -8.92 -5.39
CA PRO A 88 0.73 -9.52 -6.61
C PRO A 88 -0.52 -10.38 -6.39
N ALA A 89 -1.34 -10.48 -7.43
CA ALA A 89 -2.52 -11.34 -7.44
C ALA A 89 -2.19 -12.80 -7.04
N GLY A 90 -2.97 -13.36 -6.13
CA GLY A 90 -2.85 -14.75 -5.70
C GLY A 90 -1.59 -15.08 -4.90
N ARG A 91 -0.78 -14.08 -4.50
CA ARG A 91 0.46 -14.31 -3.76
C ARG A 91 0.20 -14.36 -2.25
N ALA A 92 0.40 -15.53 -1.65
CA ALA A 92 0.44 -15.66 -0.21
C ALA A 92 1.73 -15.04 0.34
N ILE A 93 1.67 -14.54 1.57
CA ILE A 93 2.84 -14.00 2.30
C ILE A 93 3.06 -14.85 3.55
N THR A 94 4.31 -15.22 3.82
CA THR A 94 4.77 -15.93 5.01
C THR A 94 5.62 -15.00 5.84
N HIS A 95 5.48 -15.08 7.17
CA HIS A 95 6.31 -14.32 8.09
C HIS A 95 7.82 -14.43 7.76
N GLY A 96 8.49 -13.29 7.72
CA GLY A 96 9.93 -13.13 7.46
C GLY A 96 10.29 -12.93 5.99
N GLU A 97 9.37 -13.17 5.05
CA GLU A 97 9.67 -12.94 3.64
C GLU A 97 9.73 -11.44 3.30
N PRO A 98 10.61 -11.02 2.38
CA PRO A 98 10.66 -9.65 1.93
C PRO A 98 9.45 -9.33 1.04
N VAL A 99 8.76 -8.25 1.37
CA VAL A 99 7.61 -7.74 0.62
C VAL A 99 7.88 -6.33 0.08
N ALA A 100 7.20 -5.98 -1.01
CA ALA A 100 7.35 -4.68 -1.68
C ALA A 100 6.56 -3.61 -0.92
N PHE A 101 7.24 -2.88 -0.04
CA PHE A 101 6.64 -1.82 0.76
C PHE A 101 6.68 -0.47 0.04
N LEU A 102 5.52 0.18 -0.06
CA LEU A 102 5.34 1.52 -0.58
C LEU A 102 5.08 2.49 0.58
N PRO A 103 6.06 3.32 0.97
CA PRO A 103 5.87 4.28 2.06
C PRO A 103 4.83 5.36 1.68
N LEU A 104 3.86 5.61 2.56
CA LEU A 104 2.88 6.70 2.33
C LEU A 104 3.55 8.08 2.29
N ALA A 105 4.58 8.28 3.12
CA ALA A 105 5.36 9.52 3.12
C ALA A 105 5.97 9.82 1.74
N GLU A 106 6.48 8.81 1.03
CA GLU A 106 7.03 8.99 -0.32
C GLU A 106 5.94 9.13 -1.39
N LEU A 107 4.82 8.43 -1.22
CA LEU A 107 3.69 8.54 -2.13
C LEU A 107 3.03 9.93 -2.08
N LEU A 108 3.10 10.62 -0.94
CA LEU A 108 2.46 11.92 -0.70
C LEU A 108 3.42 13.11 -0.78
N ALA A 109 4.74 12.88 -0.78
CA ALA A 109 5.79 13.91 -0.91
C ALA A 109 5.76 14.62 -2.27
#